data_AF-I6Z8W1-F1
#
_entry.id   AF-I6Z8W1-F1
#
_cell.length_a   1.000
_cell.length_b   1.000
_cell.length_c   1.000
_cell.angle_alpha   90.00
_cell.angle_beta   90.00
_cell.angle_gamma   90.00
#
_symmetry.space_group_name_H-M   'P 1'
#
loop_
_entity.id
_entity.type
_entity.pdbx_description
1 polymer ?
#
loop_
_entity_poly.entity_id
_entity_poly.type
_entity_poly.pdbx_seq_one_letter_code
_entity_poly.pdbx_strand_id
1 'polypeptide(L)'
;SLLGYLNLSLTNFSLYSIIVLILVLVFHLLFRGPDFIGTNLHTKLIPSSWNIALESSYASINSIVREQIGIRNEIYLPFIYSLFFFIIISNLIG
;
A
#
# COMPACT_ATOMS: atom_id res chain seq x y z
N SER A 1 33.36 -20.68 3.04
CA SER A 1 32.63 -19.43 2.75
C SER A 1 31.14 -19.70 2.96
N LEU A 2 30.53 -19.14 4.00
CA LEU A 2 29.10 -19.31 4.32
C LEU A 2 28.18 -18.78 3.18
N LEU A 3 28.75 -18.01 2.25
CA LEU A 3 28.08 -17.42 1.09
C LEU A 3 27.96 -18.38 -0.11
N GLY A 4 28.63 -19.54 -0.11
CA GLY A 4 28.64 -20.47 -1.25
C GLY A 4 27.35 -21.26 -1.48
N TYR A 5 26.45 -21.29 -0.49
CA TYR A 5 25.15 -21.98 -0.56
C TYR A 5 23.96 -21.03 -0.82
N LEU A 6 24.23 -19.75 -1.05
CA LEU A 6 23.19 -18.79 -1.40
C LEU A 6 22.90 -18.90 -2.90
N ASN A 7 21.90 -19.70 -3.26
CA ASN A 7 21.30 -19.69 -4.59
C ASN A 7 20.46 -18.41 -4.75
N LEU A 8 21.13 -17.27 -4.90
CA LEU A 8 20.51 -16.00 -5.29
C LEU A 8 20.22 -16.03 -6.80
N SER A 9 19.27 -16.89 -7.19
CA SER A 9 18.76 -16.92 -8.55
C SER A 9 17.59 -15.95 -8.66
N LEU A 10 17.69 -15.02 -9.60
CA LEU A 10 16.61 -14.08 -9.90
C LEU A 10 15.49 -14.84 -10.62
N THR A 11 14.55 -15.37 -9.85
CA THR A 11 13.37 -16.06 -10.37
C THR A 11 12.22 -15.06 -10.54
N ASN A 12 11.22 -15.41 -11.37
CA ASN A 12 9.99 -14.62 -11.50
C ASN A 12 9.40 -14.30 -10.12
N PHE A 13 9.38 -15.25 -9.20
CA PHE A 13 8.93 -15.06 -7.82
C PHE A 13 9.76 -14.01 -7.05
N SER A 14 11.10 -14.05 -7.18
CA SER A 14 11.98 -13.05 -6.58
C SER A 14 11.77 -11.66 -7.20
N LEU A 15 11.52 -11.56 -8.50
CA LEU A 15 11.21 -10.32 -9.19
C LEU A 15 9.89 -9.71 -8.70
N TYR A 16 8.83 -10.51 -8.62
CA TYR A 16 7.54 -10.06 -8.08
C TYR A 16 7.68 -9.61 -6.62
N SER A 17 8.45 -10.34 -5.80
CA SER A 17 8.69 -9.97 -4.40
C SER A 17 9.46 -8.64 -4.27
N ILE A 18 10.44 -8.37 -5.14
CA ILE A 18 11.17 -7.10 -5.18
C ILE A 18 10.26 -5.96 -5.62
N ILE A 19 9.42 -6.17 -6.65
CA ILE A 19 8.46 -5.17 -7.12
C ILE A 19 7.48 -4.79 -6.01
N VAL A 20 6.95 -5.78 -5.29
CA VAL A 20 6.04 -5.54 -4.14
C VAL A 20 6.74 -4.76 -3.03
N LEU A 21 8.00 -5.11 -2.71
CA LEU A 21 8.77 -4.40 -1.69
C LEU A 21 9.04 -2.93 -2.10
N ILE A 22 9.38 -2.68 -3.37
CA ILE A 22 9.56 -1.33 -3.90
C ILE A 22 8.23 -0.55 -3.86
N LEU A 23 7.11 -1.15 -4.25
CA LEU A 23 5.80 -0.51 -4.17
C LEU A 23 5.43 -0.13 -2.74
N VAL A 24 5.66 -1.02 -1.77
CA VAL A 24 5.40 -0.73 -0.35
C VAL A 24 6.31 0.39 0.16
N LEU A 25 7.59 0.40 -0.22
CA LEU A 25 8.52 1.48 0.15
C LEU A 25 8.13 2.81 -0.49
N VAL A 26 7.81 2.83 -1.79
CA VAL A 26 7.38 4.04 -2.51
C VAL A 26 6.09 4.57 -1.93
N PHE A 27 5.12 3.70 -1.63
CA PHE A 27 3.89 4.08 -0.96
C PHE A 27 4.19 4.64 0.44
N HIS A 28 4.98 3.97 1.26
CA HIS A 28 5.32 4.47 2.59
C HIS A 28 6.08 5.81 2.53
N LEU A 29 7.00 6.00 1.59
CA LEU A 29 7.76 7.25 1.43
C LEU A 29 6.92 8.40 0.86
N LEU A 30 6.03 8.12 -0.10
CA LEU A 30 5.10 9.12 -0.65
C LEU A 30 4.07 9.56 0.39
N PHE A 31 3.56 8.64 1.22
CA PHE A 31 2.53 8.92 2.22
C PHE A 31 3.09 9.44 3.55
N ARG A 32 4.32 9.05 3.94
CA ARG A 32 5.00 9.61 5.10
C ARG A 32 5.57 11.00 4.84
N GLY A 33 5.73 11.36 3.56
CA GLY A 33 6.49 12.53 3.15
C GLY A 33 7.97 12.32 3.45
N PRO A 34 8.89 12.66 2.54
CA PRO A 34 10.29 12.75 2.93
C PRO A 34 10.40 13.80 4.04
N ASP A 35 10.86 13.40 5.23
CA ASP A 35 11.20 14.32 6.33
C ASP A 35 12.24 15.40 5.89
N PHE A 36 12.86 15.22 4.71
CA PHE A 36 13.76 16.17 4.06
C PHE A 36 13.09 17.26 3.23
N ILE A 37 11.82 17.11 2.86
CA ILE A 37 11.06 18.18 2.20
C ILE A 37 10.19 18.80 3.28
N GLY A 38 10.70 19.89 3.87
CA GLY A 38 9.97 20.76 4.78
C GLY A 38 8.81 21.50 4.10
N THR A 39 7.95 20.80 3.39
CA THR A 39 6.68 21.33 2.92
C THR A 39 5.59 20.75 3.80
N ASN A 40 5.01 21.66 4.57
CA ASN A 40 3.72 21.57 5.23
C ASN A 40 2.62 21.20 4.22
N LEU A 41 2.61 19.97 3.70
CA LEU A 41 1.52 19.45 2.88
C LEU A 41 0.38 18.90 3.75
N HIS A 42 0.18 19.48 4.94
CA HIS A 42 -0.95 19.14 5.78
C HIS A 42 -2.30 19.61 5.17
N THR A 43 -2.31 20.48 4.15
CA THR A 43 -3.57 21.12 3.71
C THR A 43 -3.56 21.58 2.25
N LYS A 44 -3.28 20.72 1.27
CA LYS A 44 -3.71 21.05 -0.10
C LYS A 44 -5.16 20.60 -0.27
N LEU A 45 -6.08 21.47 0.17
CA LEU A 45 -7.55 21.49 0.00
C LEU A 45 -8.01 21.52 -1.48
N ILE A 46 -7.21 21.01 -2.41
CA ILE A 46 -7.57 20.87 -3.82
C ILE A 46 -7.65 19.37 -4.08
N PRO A 47 -8.85 18.76 -3.97
CA PRO A 47 -9.00 17.32 -4.17
C PRO A 47 -8.70 17.02 -5.64
N SER A 48 -7.57 16.36 -5.91
CA SER A 48 -7.30 15.79 -7.22
C SER A 48 -8.21 14.59 -7.45
N SER A 49 -8.53 14.25 -8.70
CA SER A 49 -9.36 13.07 -9.02
C SER A 49 -8.82 11.78 -8.38
N TRP A 50 -7.49 11.67 -8.26
CA TRP A 50 -6.82 10.58 -7.56
C TRP A 50 -7.03 10.60 -6.05
N ASN A 51 -7.01 11.77 -5.41
CA ASN A 51 -7.29 11.89 -3.98
C ASN A 51 -8.74 11.49 -3.65
N ILE A 52 -9.70 11.89 -4.50
CA ILE A 52 -11.10 11.50 -4.36
C ILE A 52 -11.27 9.98 -4.51
N ALA A 53 -10.57 9.35 -5.47
CA ALA A 53 -10.61 7.90 -5.65
C ALA A 53 -10.03 7.14 -4.44
N LEU A 54 -8.98 7.66 -3.82
CA LEU A 54 -8.40 7.07 -2.62
C LEU A 54 -9.31 7.25 -1.39
N GLU A 55 -9.89 8.44 -1.22
CA GLU A 55 -10.83 8.73 -0.14
C GLU A 55 -12.10 7.88 -0.23
N SER A 56 -12.67 7.74 -1.43
CA SER A 56 -13.85 6.90 -1.65
C SER A 56 -13.55 5.41 -1.41
N SER A 57 -12.39 4.93 -1.85
CA SER A 57 -11.94 3.56 -1.59
C SER A 57 -11.75 3.32 -0.09
N TYR A 58 -11.12 4.27 0.62
CA TYR A 58 -10.96 4.19 2.07
C TYR A 58 -12.31 4.16 2.80
N ALA A 59 -13.24 5.04 2.44
CA ALA A 59 -14.57 5.07 3.03
C ALA A 59 -15.34 3.76 2.80
N SER A 60 -15.25 3.18 1.59
CA SER A 60 -15.90 1.91 1.25
C SER A 60 -15.29 0.72 2.01
N ILE A 61 -13.97 0.64 2.10
CA ILE A 61 -13.30 -0.43 2.86
C ILE A 61 -13.60 -0.28 4.36
N ASN A 62 -13.59 0.95 4.88
CA ASN A 62 -13.95 1.23 6.26
C ASN A 62 -15.39 0.82 6.57
N SER A 63 -16.36 1.05 5.67
CA SER A 63 -17.73 0.58 5.88
C SER A 63 -17.82 -0.95 5.90
N ILE A 64 -17.15 -1.63 4.95
CA ILE A 64 -17.10 -3.09 4.89
C ILE A 64 -16.48 -3.68 6.17
N VAL A 65 -15.35 -3.14 6.63
CA VAL A 65 -14.67 -3.62 7.84
C VAL A 65 -15.58 -3.45 9.07
N ARG A 66 -16.24 -2.29 9.20
CA ARG A 66 -17.17 -2.03 10.30
C ARG A 66 -18.38 -2.96 10.28
N GLU A 67 -18.90 -3.26 9.11
CA GLU A 67 -20.09 -4.11 8.93
C GLU A 67 -19.77 -5.60 9.14
N GLN A 68 -18.64 -6.08 8.63
CA GLN A 68 -18.29 -7.51 8.63
C GLN A 68 -17.53 -7.96 9.89
N ILE A 69 -16.61 -7.13 10.37
CA ILE A 69 -15.67 -7.49 11.46
C ILE A 69 -16.02 -6.75 12.77
N GLY A 70 -16.86 -5.71 12.67
CA GLY A 70 -17.30 -4.92 13.81
C GLY A 70 -16.33 -3.80 14.20
N ILE A 71 -16.88 -2.77 14.83
CA ILE A 71 -16.19 -1.52 15.21
C ILE A 71 -14.99 -1.78 16.15
N ARG A 72 -15.00 -2.87 16.92
CA ARG A 72 -13.89 -3.21 17.84
C ARG A 72 -12.62 -3.70 17.13
N ASN A 73 -12.71 -4.02 15.83
CA ASN A 73 -11.65 -4.65 15.06
C ASN A 73 -11.07 -3.74 13.96
N GLU A 74 -11.08 -2.42 14.17
CA GLU A 74 -10.45 -1.44 13.27
C GLU A 74 -8.93 -1.63 13.13
N ILE A 75 -8.28 -2.38 14.03
CA ILE A 75 -6.86 -2.72 13.95
C ILE A 75 -6.49 -3.49 12.67
N TYR A 76 -7.45 -4.19 12.05
CA TYR A 76 -7.26 -4.94 10.81
C TYR A 76 -7.49 -4.10 9.55
N LEU A 77 -8.08 -2.90 9.68
CA LEU A 77 -8.37 -2.00 8.56
C LEU A 77 -7.13 -1.71 7.68
N PRO A 78 -5.94 -1.34 8.22
CA PRO A 78 -4.78 -1.09 7.38
C PRO A 78 -4.35 -2.32 6.56
N PHE A 79 -4.43 -3.52 7.14
CA PHE A 79 -4.11 -4.76 6.42
C PHE A 79 -5.10 -5.05 5.28
N ILE A 80 -6.40 -4.92 5.55
CA ILE A 80 -7.47 -5.16 4.57
C ILE A 80 -7.39 -4.13 3.43
N TYR A 81 -7.11 -2.87 3.76
CA TYR A 81 -6.90 -1.81 2.78
C TYR A 81 -5.72 -2.12 1.85
N SER A 82 -4.56 -2.53 2.39
CA SER A 82 -3.41 -2.92 1.57
C SER A 82 -3.70 -4.13 0.68
N LEU A 83 -4.39 -5.15 1.21
CA LEU A 83 -4.74 -6.34 0.46
C LEU A 83 -5.68 -6.03 -0.72
N PHE A 84 -6.67 -5.16 -0.51
CA PHE A 84 -7.60 -4.73 -1.55
C PHE A 84 -6.87 -4.09 -2.73
N PHE A 85 -6.01 -3.10 -2.47
CA PHE A 85 -5.25 -2.43 -3.53
C PHE A 85 -4.25 -3.36 -4.21
N PHE A 86 -3.61 -4.26 -3.45
CA PHE A 86 -2.72 -5.26 -4.01
C PHE A 86 -3.43 -6.14 -5.05
N ILE A 87 -4.60 -6.69 -4.70
CA ILE A 87 -5.38 -7.56 -5.60
C ILE A 87 -5.88 -6.78 -6.82
N ILE A 88 -6.39 -5.56 -6.65
CA ILE A 88 -6.88 -4.73 -7.77
C ILE A 88 -5.76 -4.42 -8.76
N ILE A 89 -4.60 -3.97 -8.28
CA ILE A 89 -3.47 -3.62 -9.14
C ILE A 89 -2.94 -4.87 -9.84
N SER A 90 -2.83 -6.00 -9.12
CA SER A 90 -2.42 -7.28 -9.71
C SER A 90 -3.36 -7.74 -10.81
N ASN A 91 -4.67 -7.59 -10.62
CA ASN A 91 -5.68 -7.95 -11.62
C ASN A 91 -5.75 -6.97 -12.80
N LEU A 92 -5.28 -5.72 -12.64
CA LEU A 92 -5.23 -4.75 -13.72
C LEU A 92 -3.98 -4.90 -14.59
N ILE A 93 -2.88 -5.39 -14.01
CA ILE A 93 -1.60 -5.60 -14.70
C ILE A 93 -1.54 -6.97 -15.39
N GLY A 94 -2.17 -7.98 -14.80
CA GLY A 94 -2.25 -9.34 -15.36
C GLY A 94 -3.25 -9.45 -16.51
#